data_AF-A0A5N6NFZ4-F1
#
_entry.id   AF-A0A5N6NFZ4-F1
#
_cell.length_a   1.000
_cell.length_b   1.000
_cell.length_c   1.000
_cell.angle_alpha   90.00
_cell.angle_beta   90.00
_cell.angle_gamma   90.00
#
_symmetry.space_group_name_H-M   'P 1'
#
loop_
_entity.id
_entity.type
_entity.pdbx_description
1 polymer ?
#
loop_
_entity_poly.entity_id
_entity_poly.type
_entity_poly.pdbx_seq_one_letter_code
_entity_poly.pdbx_strand_id
1 'polypeptide(L)'
;MLTLLKEKYDVPDAAKTWVLKTIGQSYKVHKCRFKQKHFNQFKDNKTRWSNRPNNIPEDDFRQLLRLWSIKDVEKNDDPHRKVPTLTQLFERTRKRTEGRTYVDIYDDTARKIEQMKNYKTMENEDTTIDPFLVVMNKENYGYRRLYGRGVTNTLIKKVEGPASYMITEELMESFKENVDVEKNQLLEMRKEIEDDHERKKAELEAMREDIDSQRQNLEAMMQKIIKQLPVGDRED
;
A
#
# COMPACT_ATOMS: atom_id res chain seq x y z
N MET A 1 -2.93 11.02 -6.53
CA MET A 1 -3.25 9.57 -6.52
C MET A 1 -4.64 9.30 -7.11
N LEU A 2 -5.71 9.98 -6.65
CA LEU A 2 -7.04 9.89 -7.28
C LEU A 2 -7.08 10.39 -8.73
N THR A 3 -6.31 11.42 -9.06
CA THR A 3 -6.14 11.94 -10.42
C THR A 3 -5.49 10.90 -11.35
N LEU A 4 -4.37 10.31 -10.93
CA LEU A 4 -3.66 9.26 -11.69
C LEU A 4 -4.49 7.98 -11.92
N LEU A 5 -5.38 7.63 -10.98
CA LEU A 5 -6.25 6.46 -11.12
C LEU A 5 -7.38 6.73 -12.12
N LYS A 6 -7.99 7.92 -12.08
CA LYS A 6 -9.04 8.33 -13.02
C LYS A 6 -8.51 8.51 -14.44
N GLU A 7 -7.25 8.89 -14.58
CA GLU A 7 -6.60 9.07 -15.89
C GLU A 7 -6.32 7.73 -16.60
N LYS A 8 -6.09 6.65 -15.85
CA LYS A 8 -5.78 5.32 -16.40
C LYS A 8 -6.92 4.30 -16.35
N TYR A 9 -7.92 4.50 -15.50
CA TYR A 9 -8.99 3.54 -15.26
C TYR A 9 -10.32 4.24 -14.99
N ASP A 10 -11.37 3.86 -15.74
CA ASP A 10 -12.75 4.24 -15.44
C ASP A 10 -13.26 3.43 -14.24
N VAL A 11 -13.04 3.96 -13.04
CA VAL A 11 -13.47 3.33 -11.79
C VAL A 11 -14.92 3.74 -11.47
N PRO A 12 -15.88 2.79 -11.43
CA PRO A 12 -17.26 3.07 -11.04
C PRO A 12 -17.36 3.70 -9.65
N ASP A 13 -18.29 4.64 -9.44
CA ASP A 13 -18.45 5.33 -8.16
C ASP A 13 -18.64 4.38 -6.97
N ALA A 14 -19.39 3.30 -7.17
CA ALA A 14 -19.59 2.24 -6.16
C ALA A 14 -18.29 1.54 -5.76
N ALA A 15 -17.29 1.47 -6.65
CA ALA A 15 -16.02 0.79 -6.43
C ALA A 15 -14.93 1.70 -5.85
N LYS A 16 -15.07 3.03 -5.92
CA LYS A 16 -14.04 4.00 -5.48
C LYS A 16 -13.63 3.79 -4.03
N THR A 17 -14.58 3.53 -3.14
CA THR A 17 -14.32 3.28 -1.72
C THR A 17 -13.47 2.02 -1.53
N TRP A 18 -13.79 0.94 -2.24
CA TRP A 18 -13.04 -0.31 -2.17
C TRP A 18 -11.63 -0.13 -2.74
N VAL A 19 -11.49 0.47 -3.92
CA VAL A 19 -10.18 0.75 -4.56
C VAL A 19 -9.28 1.58 -3.65
N LEU A 20 -9.79 2.68 -3.07
CA LEU A 20 -9.02 3.50 -2.15
C LEU A 20 -8.61 2.74 -0.89
N LYS A 21 -9.50 1.90 -0.36
CA LYS A 21 -9.21 1.04 0.81
C LYS A 21 -8.12 0.02 0.51
N THR A 22 -8.13 -0.58 -0.68
CA THR A 22 -7.15 -1.55 -1.15
C THR A 22 -5.79 -0.89 -1.39
N ILE A 23 -5.75 0.21 -2.15
CA ILE A 23 -4.51 0.95 -2.40
C ILE A 23 -3.91 1.48 -1.09
N GLY A 24 -4.75 1.99 -0.19
CA GLY A 24 -4.33 2.41 1.13
C GLY A 24 -3.71 1.27 1.95
N GLN A 25 -4.21 0.04 1.80
CA GLN A 25 -3.63 -1.14 2.44
C GLN A 25 -2.29 -1.50 1.82
N SER A 26 -2.21 -1.61 0.49
CA SER A 26 -0.97 -1.90 -0.23
C SER A 26 0.12 -0.88 0.10
N TYR A 27 -0.24 0.40 0.20
CA TYR A 27 0.71 1.45 0.58
C TYR A 27 1.19 1.34 2.03
N LYS A 28 0.34 0.88 2.97
CA LYS A 28 0.76 0.61 4.36
C LYS A 28 1.73 -0.57 4.43
N VAL A 29 1.41 -1.67 3.74
CA VAL A 29 2.28 -2.86 3.67
C VAL A 29 3.61 -2.50 3.03
N HIS A 30 3.57 -1.76 1.91
CA HIS A 30 4.77 -1.25 1.26
C HIS A 30 5.62 -0.43 2.24
N LYS A 31 5.05 0.54 2.94
CA LYS A 31 5.78 1.35 3.93
C LYS A 31 6.39 0.51 5.07
N CYS A 32 5.68 -0.53 5.53
CA CYS A 32 6.19 -1.44 6.55
C CYS A 32 7.42 -2.21 6.05
N ARG A 33 7.29 -2.90 4.91
CA ARG A 33 8.38 -3.67 4.27
C ARG A 33 9.56 -2.77 3.93
N PHE A 34 9.27 -1.56 3.47
CA PHE A 34 10.26 -0.54 3.15
C PHE A 34 11.08 -0.14 4.37
N LYS A 35 10.43 0.15 5.52
CA LYS A 35 11.12 0.43 6.78
C LYS A 35 11.96 -0.77 7.24
N GLN A 36 11.43 -1.99 7.13
CA GLN A 36 12.16 -3.19 7.54
C GLN A 36 13.47 -3.37 6.76
N LYS A 37 13.41 -3.22 5.43
CA LYS A 37 14.56 -3.39 4.53
C LYS A 37 15.57 -2.25 4.62
N HIS A 38 15.13 -1.00 4.70
CA HIS A 38 16.03 0.16 4.57
C HIS A 38 16.39 0.83 5.90
N PHE A 39 15.69 0.50 6.99
CA PHE A 39 15.94 1.10 8.30
C PHE A 39 16.24 0.05 9.36
N ASN A 40 15.39 -0.95 9.57
CA ASN A 40 15.60 -1.94 10.64
C ASN A 40 16.79 -2.89 10.35
N GLN A 41 17.06 -3.20 9.08
CA GLN A 41 18.19 -4.06 8.68
C GLN A 41 19.56 -3.48 9.07
N PHE A 42 19.67 -2.15 9.20
CA PHE A 42 20.93 -1.46 9.43
C PHE A 42 20.91 -0.77 10.79
N LYS A 43 22.02 -0.87 11.53
CA LYS A 43 22.15 -0.31 12.88
C LYS A 43 22.34 1.20 12.88
N ASP A 44 23.11 1.72 11.92
CA ASP A 44 23.56 3.12 11.92
C ASP A 44 22.92 3.94 10.79
N ASN A 45 22.68 5.24 11.03
CA ASN A 45 22.13 6.12 10.01
C ASN A 45 23.07 6.32 8.81
N LYS A 46 24.39 6.20 9.01
CA LYS A 46 25.36 6.26 7.90
C LYS A 46 25.18 5.10 6.92
N THR A 47 25.02 3.87 7.43
CA THR A 47 24.81 2.68 6.60
C THR A 47 23.41 2.65 5.97
N ARG A 48 22.38 3.16 6.67
CA ARG A 48 21.05 3.38 6.10
C ARG A 48 21.08 4.35 4.92
N TRP A 49 21.84 5.44 5.04
CA TRP A 49 22.00 6.44 3.98
C TRP A 49 22.70 5.88 2.74
N SER A 50 23.78 5.12 2.93
CA SER A 50 24.48 4.45 1.82
C SER A 50 23.61 3.41 1.10
N ASN A 51 22.62 2.84 1.78
CA ASN A 51 21.66 1.87 1.22
C ASN A 51 20.31 2.52 0.83
N ARG A 52 20.32 3.83 0.52
CA ARG A 52 19.15 4.54 0.03
C ARG A 52 18.66 3.92 -1.29
N PRO A 53 17.36 3.63 -1.42
CA PRO A 53 16.77 3.21 -2.69
C PRO A 53 16.83 4.29 -3.76
N ASN A 54 17.20 3.91 -4.98
CA ASN A 54 17.31 4.84 -6.12
C ASN A 54 15.97 5.47 -6.52
N ASN A 55 14.86 4.83 -6.18
CA ASN A 55 13.51 5.28 -6.52
C ASN A 55 12.95 6.34 -5.56
N ILE A 56 13.70 6.75 -4.53
CA ILE A 56 13.26 7.74 -3.55
C ILE A 56 14.20 8.94 -3.57
N PRO A 57 13.65 10.17 -3.73
CA PRO A 57 14.44 11.39 -3.63
C PRO A 57 15.20 11.49 -2.32
N GLU A 58 16.37 12.13 -2.38
CA GLU A 58 17.26 12.26 -1.22
C GLU A 58 16.59 12.93 -0.01
N ASP A 59 15.87 14.03 -0.27
CA ASP A 59 15.21 14.82 0.76
C ASP A 59 14.09 14.03 1.44
N ASP A 60 13.35 13.22 0.68
CA ASP A 60 12.30 12.36 1.22
C ASP A 60 12.89 11.25 2.10
N PHE A 61 13.99 10.64 1.66
CA PHE A 61 14.68 9.63 2.45
C PHE A 61 15.27 10.22 3.74
N ARG A 62 15.82 11.43 3.70
CA ARG A 62 16.33 12.15 4.88
C ARG A 62 15.22 12.40 5.90
N GLN A 63 14.04 12.83 5.43
CA GLN A 63 12.87 13.01 6.29
C GLN A 63 12.41 11.68 6.90
N LEU A 64 12.40 10.59 6.13
CA LEU A 64 12.04 9.25 6.62
C LEU A 64 12.99 8.77 7.73
N LEU A 65 14.31 8.91 7.53
CA LEU A 65 15.29 8.54 8.56
C LEU A 65 15.12 9.34 9.84
N ARG A 66 14.86 10.65 9.74
CA ARG A 66 14.58 11.50 10.91
C ARG A 66 13.33 11.02 11.64
N LEU A 67 12.22 10.81 10.91
CA LEU A 67 10.95 10.36 11.48
C LEU A 67 11.04 9.01 12.18
N TRP A 68 11.77 8.06 11.58
CA TRP A 68 11.91 6.73 12.17
C TRP A 68 12.90 6.70 13.34
N SER A 69 13.97 7.49 13.28
CA SER A 69 14.90 7.60 14.41
C SER A 69 14.23 8.17 15.65
N ILE A 70 13.30 9.13 15.50
CA ILE A 70 12.53 9.68 16.64
C ILE A 70 11.75 8.59 17.39
N LYS A 71 11.21 7.59 16.68
CA LYS A 71 10.46 6.48 17.31
C LYS A 71 11.36 5.50 18.06
N ASP A 72 12.60 5.33 17.64
CA ASP A 72 13.56 4.46 18.33
C ASP A 72 14.22 5.18 19.51
N VAL A 73 14.38 6.50 19.43
CA VAL A 73 14.84 7.35 20.53
C VAL A 73 13.91 7.24 21.74
N GLU A 74 12.59 7.14 21.55
CA GLU A 74 11.62 6.91 22.66
C GLU A 74 11.79 5.57 23.39
N LYS A 75 12.32 4.52 22.75
CA LYS A 75 12.63 3.25 23.46
C LYS A 75 13.94 3.33 24.26
N ASN A 76 14.79 4.30 23.96
CA ASN A 76 16.14 4.42 24.52
C ASN A 76 16.32 5.61 25.49
N ASP A 77 15.40 6.57 25.51
CA ASP A 77 15.48 7.76 26.38
C ASP A 77 15.01 7.52 27.83
N ASP A 78 14.29 6.42 28.11
CA ASP A 78 13.99 6.01 29.48
C ASP A 78 15.15 5.13 30.01
N PRO A 79 15.88 5.52 31.08
CA PRO A 79 16.95 4.70 31.66
C PRO A 79 16.49 3.30 32.10
N HIS A 80 15.17 3.06 32.20
CA HIS A 80 14.57 1.77 32.52
C HIS A 80 13.93 1.04 31.32
N ARG A 81 14.04 1.57 30.09
CA ARG A 81 13.41 1.01 28.86
C ARG A 81 11.91 0.73 29.01
N LYS A 82 11.18 1.54 29.79
CA LYS A 82 9.75 1.34 29.95
C LYS A 82 9.04 1.66 28.64
N VAL A 83 8.01 0.88 28.32
CA VAL A 83 7.18 1.12 27.15
C VAL A 83 6.43 2.44 27.35
N PRO A 84 6.49 3.39 26.40
CA PRO A 84 5.78 4.66 26.52
C PRO A 84 4.27 4.44 26.71
N THR A 85 3.65 5.22 27.59
CA THR A 85 2.19 5.17 27.78
C THR A 85 1.47 5.67 26.53
N LEU A 86 0.19 5.31 26.37
CA LEU A 86 -0.60 5.76 25.22
C LEU A 86 -0.75 7.29 25.23
N THR A 87 -0.85 7.88 26.42
CA THR A 87 -0.84 9.33 26.61
C THR A 87 0.44 9.96 26.06
N GLN A 88 1.61 9.45 26.44
CA GLN A 88 2.91 9.96 25.95
C GLN A 88 3.04 9.85 24.43
N LEU A 89 2.66 8.69 23.87
CA LEU A 89 2.69 8.46 22.43
C LEU A 89 1.76 9.42 21.68
N PHE A 90 0.57 9.68 22.23
CA PHE A 90 -0.39 10.62 21.65
C PHE A 90 0.15 12.06 21.64
N GLU A 91 0.66 12.55 22.78
CA GLU A 91 1.22 13.90 22.86
C GLU A 91 2.34 14.10 21.84
N ARG A 92 3.30 13.16 21.79
CA ARG A 92 4.46 13.27 20.90
C ARG A 92 4.09 13.22 19.43
N THR A 93 3.21 12.30 19.03
CA THR A 93 2.81 12.13 17.62
C THR A 93 1.95 13.27 17.10
N ARG A 94 1.36 14.06 18.00
CA ARG A 94 0.51 15.19 17.66
C ARG A 94 1.21 16.54 17.77
N LYS A 95 2.46 16.61 18.23
CA LYS A 95 3.25 17.85 18.22
C LYS A 95 3.39 18.38 16.79
N ARG A 96 2.93 19.61 16.57
CA ARG A 96 3.16 20.35 15.32
C ARG A 96 4.63 20.74 15.20
N THR A 97 5.10 20.83 13.97
CA THR A 97 6.44 21.29 13.65
C THR A 97 6.44 22.81 13.66
N GLU A 98 7.37 23.40 14.42
CA GLU A 98 7.56 24.85 14.46
C GLU A 98 7.88 25.38 13.05
N GLY A 99 7.26 26.49 12.69
CA GLY A 99 7.42 27.13 11.37
C GLY A 99 6.62 26.51 10.22
N ARG A 100 5.81 25.47 10.44
CA ARG A 100 4.93 24.89 9.41
C ARG A 100 3.51 25.44 9.52
N THR A 101 2.93 25.87 8.40
CA THR A 101 1.50 26.22 8.28
C THR A 101 0.65 24.96 8.11
N TYR A 102 -0.43 24.87 8.89
CA TYR A 102 -1.37 23.74 8.89
C TYR A 102 -2.76 24.23 8.47
N VAL A 103 -3.46 23.42 7.67
CA VAL A 103 -4.81 23.73 7.17
C VAL A 103 -5.87 23.59 8.27
N ASP A 104 -5.65 22.68 9.21
CA ASP A 104 -6.58 22.38 10.30
C ASP A 104 -6.26 23.17 11.57
N ILE A 105 -7.27 23.36 12.40
CA ILE A 105 -7.14 23.93 13.75
C ILE A 105 -6.67 22.86 14.74
N TYR A 106 -5.70 23.20 15.59
CA TYR A 106 -5.10 22.27 16.57
C TYR A 106 -5.94 22.09 17.84
N ASP A 107 -7.03 22.83 17.96
CA ASP A 107 -7.70 23.11 19.23
C ASP A 107 -8.26 21.85 19.90
N ASP A 108 -8.91 20.96 19.15
CA ASP A 108 -9.43 19.70 19.69
C ASP A 108 -8.31 18.78 20.20
N THR A 109 -7.15 18.78 19.53
CA THR A 109 -6.01 17.97 19.95
C THR A 109 -5.35 18.55 21.19
N ALA A 110 -5.19 19.87 21.26
CA ALA A 110 -4.70 20.57 22.43
C ALA A 110 -5.58 20.32 23.66
N ARG A 111 -6.90 20.47 23.50
CA ARG A 111 -7.90 20.20 24.54
C ARG A 111 -7.82 18.77 25.08
N LYS A 112 -7.67 17.77 24.19
CA LYS A 112 -7.52 16.36 24.60
C LYS A 112 -6.23 16.11 25.36
N ILE A 113 -5.13 16.72 24.93
CA ILE A 113 -3.84 16.63 25.64
C ILE A 113 -3.97 17.24 27.05
N GLU A 114 -4.62 18.39 27.17
CA GLU A 114 -4.86 19.04 28.46
C GLU A 114 -5.76 18.20 29.38
N GLN A 115 -6.82 17.60 28.84
CA GLN A 115 -7.67 16.65 29.57
C GLN A 115 -6.87 15.44 30.07
N MET A 116 -5.96 14.89 29.27
CA MET A 116 -5.10 13.78 29.68
C MET A 116 -4.14 14.18 30.79
N LYS A 117 -3.58 15.40 30.74
CA LYS A 117 -2.67 15.93 31.77
C LYS A 117 -3.36 16.21 33.10
N ASN A 118 -4.60 16.67 33.05
CA ASN A 118 -5.39 17.04 34.23
C ASN A 118 -6.19 15.86 34.82
N TYR A 119 -6.08 14.66 34.23
CA TYR A 119 -6.78 13.48 34.70
C TYR A 119 -6.22 12.99 36.05
N LYS A 120 -7.06 13.00 37.09
CA LYS A 120 -6.74 12.40 38.40
C LYS A 120 -7.26 10.97 38.44
N THR A 121 -6.41 10.02 38.76
CA THR A 121 -6.81 8.63 39.02
C THR A 121 -7.73 8.58 40.25
N MET A 122 -8.95 8.07 40.10
CA MET A 122 -9.76 7.68 41.26
C MET A 122 -9.10 6.44 41.88
N GLU A 123 -8.76 6.52 43.17
CA GLU A 123 -8.17 5.42 43.96
C GLU A 123 -9.19 4.31 44.26
N ASN A 124 -9.76 3.69 43.23
CA ASN A 124 -10.57 2.49 43.43
C ASN A 124 -10.13 1.40 42.44
N GLU A 125 -9.59 0.32 43.03
CA GLU A 125 -9.20 -0.97 42.45
C GLU A 125 -8.03 -0.98 41.45
N ASP A 126 -6.81 -1.09 41.99
CA ASP A 126 -5.56 -1.79 41.55
C ASP A 126 -5.18 -1.84 40.05
N THR A 127 -5.87 -1.10 39.18
CA THR A 127 -5.66 -1.04 37.73
C THR A 127 -5.36 0.39 37.35
N THR A 128 -4.11 0.65 37.01
CA THR A 128 -3.65 1.94 36.49
C THR A 128 -4.20 2.16 35.09
N ILE A 129 -5.41 2.72 35.00
CA ILE A 129 -6.06 3.04 33.72
C ILE A 129 -5.35 4.25 33.10
N ASP A 130 -4.78 4.07 31.90
CA ASP A 130 -4.12 5.14 31.13
C ASP A 130 -5.12 6.27 30.82
N PRO A 131 -4.81 7.56 31.16
CA PRO A 131 -5.67 8.71 30.90
C PRO A 131 -6.17 8.81 29.45
N PHE A 132 -5.36 8.33 28.50
CA PHE A 132 -5.72 8.27 27.08
C PHE A 132 -6.99 7.47 26.83
N LEU A 133 -7.17 6.33 27.50
CA LEU A 133 -8.33 5.46 27.32
C LEU A 133 -9.62 6.12 27.81
N VAL A 134 -9.51 6.98 28.82
CA VAL A 134 -10.64 7.71 29.39
C VAL A 134 -11.02 8.88 28.50
N VAL A 135 -10.05 9.72 28.13
CA VAL A 135 -10.27 10.93 27.34
C VAL A 135 -10.73 10.63 25.91
N MET A 136 -10.26 9.52 25.32
CA MET A 136 -10.57 9.21 23.93
C MET A 136 -11.93 8.52 23.75
N ASN A 137 -12.68 8.25 24.84
CA ASN A 137 -13.89 7.43 24.88
C ASN A 137 -13.66 5.98 24.44
N LYS A 138 -14.68 5.12 24.58
CA LYS A 138 -14.67 3.73 24.09
C LYS A 138 -14.20 3.68 22.64
N GLU A 139 -13.30 2.75 22.37
CA GLU A 139 -12.85 2.49 21.01
C GLU A 139 -13.98 1.90 20.17
N ASN A 140 -14.00 2.28 18.89
CA ASN A 140 -14.97 1.75 17.94
C ASN A 140 -14.75 0.25 17.73
N TYR A 141 -15.85 -0.48 17.53
CA TYR A 141 -15.79 -1.91 17.24
C TYR A 141 -14.91 -2.18 16.00
N GLY A 142 -13.97 -3.12 16.12
CA GLY A 142 -13.07 -3.52 15.03
C GLY A 142 -11.77 -2.70 14.88
N TYR A 143 -11.49 -1.72 15.74
CA TYR A 143 -10.21 -0.97 15.65
C TYR A 143 -9.75 -0.36 17.00
N ARG A 144 -8.50 -0.62 17.37
CA ARG A 144 -7.80 -0.01 18.51
C ARG A 144 -6.93 1.18 18.06
N ARG A 145 -7.14 2.35 18.65
CA ARG A 145 -6.41 3.59 18.29
C ARG A 145 -4.94 3.48 18.69
N LEU A 146 -4.02 4.03 17.88
CA LEU A 146 -2.56 3.98 18.05
C LEU A 146 -1.89 2.59 17.83
N TYR A 147 -2.64 1.50 17.78
CA TYR A 147 -2.11 0.14 17.53
C TYR A 147 -2.07 -0.26 16.05
N GLY A 148 -2.47 0.63 15.15
CA GLY A 148 -2.51 0.34 13.70
C GLY A 148 -3.75 -0.45 13.28
N ARG A 149 -3.92 -0.65 11.97
CA ARG A 149 -5.13 -1.30 11.40
C ARG A 149 -5.08 -2.81 11.67
N GLY A 150 -6.18 -3.37 12.18
CA GLY A 150 -6.33 -4.82 12.42
C GLY A 150 -6.19 -5.24 13.87
N VAL A 151 -5.66 -4.38 14.75
CA VAL A 151 -5.62 -4.65 16.19
C VAL A 151 -6.98 -4.32 16.79
N THR A 152 -7.59 -5.31 17.44
CA THR A 152 -8.90 -5.21 18.10
C THR A 152 -8.77 -5.54 19.58
N ASN A 153 -9.72 -5.07 20.38
CA ASN A 153 -9.76 -5.40 21.81
C ASN A 153 -9.87 -6.91 22.07
N THR A 154 -10.52 -7.67 21.18
CA THR A 154 -10.60 -9.13 21.27
C THR A 154 -9.26 -9.80 21.04
N LEU A 155 -8.43 -9.30 20.11
CA LEU A 155 -7.09 -9.84 19.88
C LEU A 155 -6.16 -9.60 21.08
N ILE A 156 -6.22 -8.41 21.68
CA ILE A 156 -5.37 -8.09 22.85
C ILE A 156 -5.77 -8.90 24.08
N LYS A 157 -7.07 -9.13 24.30
CA LYS A 157 -7.54 -9.97 25.42
C LYS A 157 -7.16 -11.45 25.28
N LYS A 158 -6.93 -11.93 24.06
CA LYS A 158 -6.49 -13.32 23.80
C LYS A 158 -5.00 -13.54 24.06
N VAL A 159 -4.21 -12.46 24.19
CA VAL A 159 -2.76 -12.51 24.43
C VAL A 159 -2.52 -12.11 25.88
N GLU A 160 -2.51 -13.08 26.80
CA GLU A 160 -2.08 -12.82 28.18
C GLU A 160 -0.56 -12.64 28.23
N GLY A 161 -0.11 -11.40 28.47
CA GLY A 161 1.31 -11.06 28.60
C GLY A 161 1.57 -9.56 28.36
N PRO A 162 2.76 -9.02 28.72
CA PRO A 162 3.09 -7.64 28.45
C PRO A 162 2.97 -7.43 26.94
N ALA A 163 2.13 -6.48 26.53
CA ALA A 163 1.76 -6.21 25.15
C ALA A 163 3.00 -5.88 24.31
N SER A 164 3.71 -6.92 23.88
CA SER A 164 4.80 -6.84 22.93
C SER A 164 4.17 -6.57 21.57
N TYR A 165 4.67 -5.52 20.93
CA TYR A 165 4.22 -4.98 19.64
C TYR A 165 4.46 -5.92 18.44
N MET A 166 4.47 -7.24 18.66
CA MET A 166 4.70 -8.25 17.64
C MET A 166 3.37 -8.95 17.32
N ILE A 167 3.02 -8.96 16.03
CA ILE A 167 1.98 -9.81 15.45
C ILE A 167 2.29 -11.24 15.92
N THR A 168 1.31 -11.93 16.53
CA THR A 168 1.49 -13.32 16.98
C THR A 168 1.81 -14.22 15.79
N GLU A 169 2.62 -15.26 16.02
CA GLU A 169 3.08 -16.17 14.96
C GLU A 169 1.91 -16.81 14.21
N GLU A 170 0.87 -17.24 14.94
CA GLU A 170 -0.39 -17.75 14.40
C GLU A 170 -1.11 -16.74 13.48
N LEU A 171 -1.11 -15.45 13.85
CA LEU A 171 -1.71 -14.41 13.01
C LEU A 171 -0.88 -14.19 11.75
N MET A 172 0.47 -14.22 11.86
CA MET A 172 1.36 -14.13 10.70
C MET A 172 1.16 -15.31 9.74
N GLU A 173 0.96 -16.52 10.26
CA GLU A 173 0.69 -17.73 9.49
C GLU A 173 -0.64 -17.63 8.75
N SER A 174 -1.72 -17.23 9.44
CA SER A 174 -3.02 -17.00 8.78
C SER A 174 -2.95 -15.92 7.69
N PHE A 175 -2.12 -14.89 7.85
CA PHE A 175 -1.89 -13.90 6.80
C PHE A 175 -1.10 -14.48 5.63
N LYS A 176 -0.13 -15.37 5.90
CA LYS A 176 0.70 -16.01 4.89
C LYS A 176 -0.12 -16.96 4.03
N GLU A 177 -0.95 -17.81 4.64
CA GLU A 177 -1.85 -18.72 3.92
C GLU A 177 -2.83 -17.98 3.02
N ASN A 178 -3.47 -16.93 3.53
CA ASN A 178 -4.39 -16.12 2.72
C ASN A 178 -3.69 -15.44 1.53
N VAL A 179 -2.47 -14.93 1.74
CA VAL A 179 -1.68 -14.34 0.65
C VAL A 179 -1.26 -15.38 -0.38
N ASP A 180 -0.92 -16.60 0.05
CA ASP A 180 -0.53 -17.67 -0.86
C ASP A 180 -1.72 -18.18 -1.70
N VAL A 181 -2.92 -18.27 -1.11
CA VAL A 181 -4.16 -18.59 -1.84
C VAL A 181 -4.48 -17.52 -2.89
N GLU A 182 -4.48 -16.24 -2.51
CA GLU A 182 -4.73 -15.13 -3.45
C GLU A 182 -3.68 -15.06 -4.57
N LYS A 183 -2.41 -15.34 -4.24
CA LYS A 183 -1.32 -15.39 -5.23
C LYS A 183 -1.52 -16.51 -6.24
N ASN A 184 -1.94 -17.69 -5.80
CA ASN A 184 -2.17 -18.83 -6.68
C ASN A 184 -3.34 -18.57 -7.65
N GLN A 185 -4.44 -17.98 -7.16
CA GLN A 185 -5.57 -17.56 -8.02
C GLN A 185 -5.14 -16.54 -9.08
N LEU A 186 -4.31 -15.56 -8.70
CA LEU A 186 -3.77 -14.57 -9.63
C LEU A 186 -2.85 -15.18 -10.68
N LEU A 187 -2.06 -16.21 -10.32
CA LEU A 187 -1.20 -16.93 -11.26
C LEU A 187 -2.01 -17.73 -12.27
N GLU A 188 -3.09 -18.38 -11.84
CA GLU A 188 -4.02 -19.10 -12.73
C GLU A 188 -4.68 -18.14 -13.73
N MET A 189 -5.24 -17.03 -13.23
CA MET A 189 -5.83 -16.00 -14.10
C MET A 189 -4.82 -15.44 -15.10
N ARG A 190 -3.57 -15.19 -14.68
CA ARG A 190 -2.54 -14.66 -15.57
C ARG A 190 -2.20 -15.64 -16.69
N LYS A 191 -2.13 -16.94 -16.37
CA LYS A 191 -1.86 -17.99 -17.35
C LYS A 191 -3.01 -18.10 -18.36
N GLU A 192 -4.25 -18.04 -17.90
CA GLU A 192 -5.43 -18.10 -18.78
C GLU A 192 -5.47 -16.91 -19.76
N ILE A 193 -5.13 -15.69 -19.29
CA ILE A 193 -5.03 -14.51 -20.15
C ILE A 193 -3.92 -14.69 -21.19
N GLU A 194 -2.77 -15.24 -20.80
CA GLU A 194 -1.62 -15.45 -21.70
C GLU A 194 -1.94 -16.50 -22.77
N ASP A 195 -2.59 -17.60 -22.39
CA ASP A 195 -3.07 -18.63 -23.32
C ASP A 195 -4.13 -18.06 -24.29
N ASP A 196 -5.05 -17.22 -23.80
CA ASP A 196 -6.05 -16.55 -24.65
C ASP A 196 -5.43 -15.56 -25.64
N HIS A 197 -4.41 -14.82 -25.20
CA HIS A 197 -3.66 -13.91 -26.06
C HIS A 197 -2.93 -14.65 -27.18
N GLU A 198 -2.28 -15.77 -26.90
CA GLU A 198 -1.61 -16.57 -27.92
C GLU A 198 -2.60 -17.19 -28.92
N ARG A 199 -3.77 -17.66 -28.46
CA ARG A 199 -4.84 -18.13 -29.36
C ARG A 199 -5.31 -17.05 -30.32
N LYS A 200 -5.65 -15.86 -29.80
CA LYS A 200 -6.09 -14.73 -30.63
C LYS A 200 -5.01 -14.27 -31.61
N LYS A 201 -3.75 -14.32 -31.19
CA LYS A 201 -2.62 -14.01 -32.07
C LYS A 201 -2.51 -14.99 -33.23
N ALA A 202 -2.62 -16.29 -32.95
CA ALA A 202 -2.61 -17.33 -33.99
C ALA A 202 -3.81 -17.20 -34.96
N GLU A 203 -5.00 -16.88 -34.46
CA GLU A 203 -6.18 -16.61 -35.29
C GLU A 203 -5.95 -15.41 -36.22
N LEU A 204 -5.39 -14.31 -35.72
CA LEU A 204 -5.06 -13.14 -36.53
C LEU A 204 -4.00 -13.43 -37.59
N GLU A 205 -3.02 -14.28 -37.27
CA GLU A 205 -1.98 -14.71 -38.21
C GLU A 205 -2.56 -15.57 -39.33
N ALA A 206 -3.44 -16.52 -38.99
CA ALA A 206 -4.15 -17.34 -39.98
C ALA A 206 -5.05 -16.49 -40.90
N MET A 207 -5.77 -15.50 -40.34
CA MET A 207 -6.56 -14.56 -41.15
C MET A 207 -5.68 -13.74 -42.09
N ARG A 208 -4.49 -13.32 -41.63
CA ARG A 208 -3.54 -12.57 -42.46
C ARG A 208 -3.04 -13.42 -43.63
N GLU A 209 -2.72 -14.69 -43.40
CA GLU A 209 -2.29 -15.62 -44.46
C GLU A 209 -3.39 -15.85 -45.51
N ASP A 210 -4.66 -16.00 -45.08
CA ASP A 210 -5.79 -16.14 -46.01
C ASP A 210 -5.96 -14.89 -46.89
N ILE A 211 -5.87 -13.70 -46.29
CA ILE A 211 -5.93 -12.42 -47.03
C ILE A 211 -4.79 -12.34 -48.06
N ASP A 212 -3.57 -12.69 -47.68
CA ASP A 212 -2.41 -12.67 -48.59
C ASP A 212 -2.60 -13.66 -49.75
N SER A 213 -3.16 -14.85 -49.49
CA SER A 213 -3.50 -15.85 -50.52
C SER A 213 -4.58 -15.34 -51.49
N GLN A 214 -5.67 -14.77 -50.97
CA GLN A 214 -6.72 -14.16 -51.79
C GLN A 214 -6.18 -13.04 -52.68
N ARG A 215 -5.30 -12.20 -52.13
CA ARG A 215 -4.66 -11.12 -52.89
C ARG A 215 -3.80 -11.64 -54.03
N GLN A 216 -2.97 -12.67 -53.80
CA GLN A 216 -2.15 -13.29 -54.85
C GLN A 216 -3.00 -13.91 -55.97
N ASN A 217 -4.10 -14.57 -55.61
CA ASN A 217 -5.04 -15.13 -56.59
C ASN A 217 -5.68 -14.05 -57.48
N LEU A 218 -6.07 -12.91 -56.90
CA LEU A 218 -6.59 -11.77 -57.65
C LEU A 218 -5.53 -11.17 -58.59
N GLU A 219 -4.30 -10.98 -58.10
CA GLU A 219 -3.19 -10.47 -58.92
C GLU A 219 -2.89 -11.41 -60.10
N ALA A 220 -2.88 -12.72 -59.88
CA ALA A 220 -2.70 -13.72 -60.94
C ALA A 220 -3.83 -13.69 -61.97
N MET A 221 -5.08 -13.50 -61.52
CA MET A 221 -6.23 -13.36 -62.41
C MET A 221 -6.13 -12.08 -63.26
N MET A 222 -5.75 -10.95 -62.66
CA MET A 222 -5.52 -9.70 -63.38
C MET A 222 -4.41 -9.83 -64.44
N GLN A 223 -3.27 -10.46 -64.08
CA GLN A 223 -2.18 -10.74 -65.02
C GLN A 223 -2.65 -11.57 -66.23
N LYS A 224 -3.52 -12.57 -65.99
CA LYS A 224 -4.09 -13.40 -67.05
C LYS A 224 -5.00 -12.61 -67.98
N ILE A 225 -5.82 -11.70 -67.44
CA ILE A 225 -6.69 -10.82 -68.22
C ILE A 225 -5.86 -9.84 -69.06
N ILE A 226 -4.81 -9.24 -68.49
CA ILE A 226 -3.92 -8.32 -69.21
C ILE A 226 -3.27 -9.01 -70.42
N LYS A 227 -2.86 -10.28 -70.28
CA LYS A 227 -2.30 -11.05 -71.41
C LYS A 227 -3.32 -11.42 -72.50
N GLN A 228 -4.61 -11.40 -72.19
CA GLN A 228 -5.69 -11.70 -73.15
C GLN A 228 -6.29 -10.44 -73.79
N LEU A 229 -5.89 -9.24 -73.35
CA LEU A 229 -6.25 -8.00 -74.04
C LEU A 229 -5.51 -7.94 -75.39
N PRO A 230 -6.22 -7.70 -76.50
CA PRO A 230 -5.56 -7.52 -77.79
C PRO A 230 -4.64 -6.30 -77.71
N VAL A 231 -3.39 -6.46 -78.17
CA VAL A 231 -2.50 -5.35 -78.43
C VAL A 231 -3.17 -4.52 -79.50
N GLY A 232 -3.81 -3.42 -79.11
CA GLY A 232 -4.36 -2.46 -80.06
C GLY A 232 -3.22 -1.94 -80.91
N ASP A 233 -3.27 -2.28 -82.19
CA ASP A 233 -2.46 -1.67 -83.23
C ASP A 233 -2.52 -0.16 -83.06
N ARG A 234 -1.39 0.42 -82.68
CA ARG A 234 -1.11 1.83 -82.92
C ARG A 234 -0.07 1.86 -84.02
N GLU A 235 -0.61 1.98 -85.22
CA GLU A 235 0.08 2.42 -86.43
C GLU A 235 0.81 3.74 -86.15
N ASP A 236 2.04 3.82 -86.70
CA ASP A 236 2.85 4.97 -87.15
C ASP A 236 2.77 6.34 -86.45
#